data_AF-A0A2E4EII7-F1
#
_entry.id   AF-A0A2E4EII7-F1
#
_cell.length_a   1.000
_cell.length_b   1.000
_cell.length_c   1.000
_cell.angle_alpha   90.00
_cell.angle_beta   90.00
_cell.angle_gamma   90.00
#
_symmetry.space_group_name_H-M   'P 1'
#
loop_
_entity.id
_entity.type
_entity.pdbx_description
1 polymer ?
#
loop_
_entity_poly.entity_id
_entity_poly.type
_entity_poly.pdbx_seq_one_letter_code
_entity_poly.pdbx_strand_id
1 'polypeptide(L)'
;MAANNQFTYQFCDNQNRKAYQSMLAKELTVEVTPQDLADSGIDAAEQVPLQCFDNVIETLVKNHGTTPGLRFCLGLQQDTVEIEKVVEHCWLERDGEYFDSSPELKNSRYFLFCSLALEELLGIMVGYELDHPPNISKLLELRNQVE
;
A
#
# COMPACT_ATOMS: atom_id res chain seq x y z
N MET A 1 -7.59 -13.30 -28.12
CA MET A 1 -6.46 -13.01 -27.20
C MET A 1 -7.08 -12.91 -25.82
N ALA A 2 -6.72 -13.78 -24.88
CA ALA A 2 -7.21 -13.64 -23.51
C ALA A 2 -6.69 -12.30 -22.97
N ALA A 3 -7.58 -11.42 -22.52
CA ALA A 3 -7.17 -10.22 -21.83
C ALA A 3 -6.29 -10.65 -20.63
N ASN A 4 -5.12 -10.06 -20.49
CA ASN A 4 -4.24 -10.39 -19.38
C ASN A 4 -4.91 -9.87 -18.09
N ASN A 5 -5.58 -10.78 -17.38
CA ASN A 5 -6.36 -10.52 -16.16
C ASN A 5 -5.48 -10.35 -14.92
N GLN A 6 -4.18 -10.14 -15.10
CA GLN A 6 -3.20 -10.00 -14.04
C GLN A 6 -2.37 -8.72 -14.25
N PHE A 7 -1.94 -8.12 -13.15
CA PHE A 7 -0.82 -7.20 -13.08
C PHE A 7 0.45 -7.99 -12.85
N THR A 8 1.50 -7.68 -13.60
CA THR A 8 2.88 -7.98 -13.19
C THR A 8 3.40 -6.75 -12.49
N TYR A 9 3.82 -6.86 -11.23
CA TYR A 9 4.26 -5.73 -10.43
C TYR A 9 5.60 -6.00 -9.75
N GLN A 10 6.32 -4.92 -9.45
CA GLN A 10 7.57 -4.94 -8.70
C GLN A 10 7.31 -4.58 -7.24
N PHE A 11 7.97 -5.26 -6.32
CA PHE A 11 7.95 -4.91 -4.89
C PHE A 11 9.33 -5.10 -4.29
N CYS A 12 9.60 -4.38 -3.19
CA CYS A 12 10.83 -4.55 -2.43
C CYS A 12 10.56 -5.51 -1.26
N ASP A 13 11.34 -6.58 -1.16
CA ASP A 13 11.35 -7.37 0.07
C ASP A 13 12.15 -6.60 1.13
N ASN A 14 11.46 -6.10 2.15
CA ASN A 14 12.06 -5.31 3.22
C ASN A 14 13.14 -6.09 4.00
N GLN A 15 13.06 -7.42 4.07
CA GLN A 15 14.05 -8.26 4.75
C GLN A 15 15.34 -8.38 3.92
N ASN A 16 15.20 -8.63 2.62
CA ASN A 16 16.33 -8.89 1.72
C ASN A 16 16.82 -7.65 0.96
N ARG A 17 16.13 -6.50 1.09
CA ARG A 17 16.37 -5.23 0.40
C ARG A 17 16.57 -5.39 -1.12
N LYS A 18 15.80 -6.31 -1.71
CA LYS A 18 15.91 -6.67 -3.12
C LYS A 18 14.56 -6.52 -3.80
N ALA A 19 14.60 -6.02 -5.03
CA ALA A 19 13.42 -5.93 -5.87
C ALA A 19 13.06 -7.31 -6.44
N TYR A 20 11.78 -7.66 -6.36
CA TYR A 20 11.19 -8.87 -6.92
C TYR A 20 10.04 -8.50 -7.84
N GLN A 21 9.61 -9.48 -8.65
CA GLN A 21 8.41 -9.37 -9.46
C GLN A 21 7.42 -10.45 -9.06
N SER A 22 6.14 -10.09 -9.02
CA SER A 22 5.03 -11.01 -8.77
C SER A 22 3.86 -10.69 -9.69
N MET A 23 2.84 -11.56 -9.65
CA MET A 23 1.60 -11.41 -10.40
C MET A 23 0.41 -11.31 -9.45
N LEU A 24 -0.47 -10.35 -9.70
CA LEU A 24 -1.70 -10.15 -8.94
C LEU A 24 -2.90 -10.16 -9.90
N ALA A 25 -3.92 -10.96 -9.61
CA ALA A 25 -5.15 -10.92 -10.39
C ALA A 25 -5.84 -9.56 -10.24
N LYS A 26 -6.24 -8.95 -11.35
CA LYS A 26 -6.87 -7.61 -11.37
C LYS A 26 -8.18 -7.55 -10.60
N GLU A 27 -8.88 -8.68 -10.50
CA GLU A 27 -10.12 -8.82 -9.72
C GLU A 27 -9.93 -8.71 -8.21
N LEU A 28 -8.69 -8.86 -7.73
CA LEU A 28 -8.33 -8.65 -6.31
C LEU A 28 -8.05 -7.19 -5.99
N THR A 29 -8.16 -6.28 -6.97
CA THR A 29 -7.94 -4.86 -6.76
C THR A 29 -9.11 -4.00 -7.21
N VAL A 30 -9.17 -2.79 -6.67
CA VAL A 30 -10.15 -1.76 -7.04
C VAL A 30 -9.40 -0.50 -7.42
N GLU A 31 -9.72 0.11 -8.56
CA GLU A 31 -9.12 1.39 -8.96
C GLU A 31 -9.59 2.50 -8.02
N VAL A 32 -8.64 3.29 -7.51
CA VAL A 32 -8.88 4.41 -6.59
C VAL A 32 -8.16 5.66 -7.07
N THR A 33 -8.53 6.81 -6.51
CA THR A 33 -7.91 8.11 -6.86
C THR A 33 -7.49 8.82 -5.58
N PRO A 34 -6.24 8.62 -5.13
CA PRO A 34 -5.71 9.35 -3.99
C PRO A 34 -5.61 10.85 -4.27
N GLN A 35 -5.84 11.63 -3.23
CA GLN A 35 -5.59 13.06 -3.18
C GLN A 35 -4.23 13.32 -2.54
N ASP A 36 -3.72 14.54 -2.68
CA ASP A 36 -2.47 14.92 -2.03
C ASP A 36 -2.64 14.88 -0.50
N LEU A 37 -1.73 14.21 0.20
CA LEU A 37 -1.75 14.14 1.65
C LEU A 37 -1.67 15.53 2.30
N ALA A 38 -0.99 16.48 1.68
CA ALA A 38 -0.89 17.85 2.18
C ALA A 38 -2.26 18.55 2.29
N ASP A 39 -3.23 18.15 1.48
CA ASP A 39 -4.57 18.75 1.44
C ASP A 39 -5.57 18.06 2.39
N SER A 40 -5.15 16.98 3.07
CA SER A 40 -6.04 16.09 3.84
C SER A 40 -6.38 16.58 5.26
N GLY A 41 -5.57 17.51 5.80
CA GLY A 41 -5.60 17.90 7.21
C GLY A 41 -5.10 16.81 8.18
N ILE A 42 -4.54 15.70 7.69
CA ILE A 42 -3.88 14.65 8.49
C ILE A 42 -2.51 15.17 8.94
N ASP A 43 -2.18 15.01 10.22
CA ASP A 43 -0.88 15.40 10.75
C ASP A 43 0.19 14.37 10.35
N ALA A 44 0.69 14.48 9.12
CA ALA A 44 1.67 13.58 8.55
C ALA A 44 3.00 13.58 9.33
N ALA A 45 3.68 12.44 9.37
CA ALA A 45 5.08 12.37 9.80
C ALA A 45 5.99 13.08 8.77
N GLU A 46 7.25 13.32 9.14
CA GLU A 46 8.25 13.84 8.18
C GLU A 46 8.40 12.84 7.04
N GLN A 47 8.24 13.31 5.79
CA GLN A 47 8.26 12.43 4.62
C GLN A 47 9.72 12.20 4.18
N VAL A 48 10.23 11.00 4.43
CA VAL A 48 11.55 10.58 3.96
C VAL A 48 11.43 9.99 2.54
N PRO A 49 12.18 10.51 1.54
CA PRO A 49 12.13 9.97 0.19
C PRO A 49 12.47 8.48 0.14
N LEU A 50 11.76 7.73 -0.71
CA LEU A 50 11.95 6.29 -0.91
C LEU A 50 11.63 5.41 0.30
N GLN A 51 10.97 5.94 1.32
CA GLN A 51 10.51 5.20 2.51
C GLN A 51 8.99 5.31 2.66
N CYS A 52 8.24 5.03 1.58
CA CYS A 52 6.79 5.20 1.58
C CYS A 52 6.09 4.41 2.69
N PHE A 53 6.50 3.16 2.93
CA PHE A 53 5.95 2.34 4.02
C PHE A 53 6.20 2.97 5.39
N ASP A 54 7.43 3.33 5.71
CA ASP A 54 7.76 3.92 7.00
C ASP A 54 7.00 5.25 7.21
N ASN A 55 6.97 6.11 6.19
CA ASN A 55 6.22 7.38 6.24
C ASN A 55 4.72 7.18 6.56
N VAL A 56 4.09 6.20 5.92
CA VAL A 56 2.66 5.90 6.12
C VAL A 56 2.43 5.30 7.50
N ILE A 57 3.26 4.35 7.93
CA ILE A 57 3.14 3.71 9.25
C ILE A 57 3.38 4.71 10.39
N GLU A 58 4.42 5.53 10.29
CA GLU A 58 4.70 6.58 11.27
C GLU A 58 3.54 7.58 11.34
N THR A 59 2.96 7.95 10.19
CA THR A 59 1.77 8.82 10.15
C THR A 59 0.57 8.16 10.83
N LEU A 60 0.33 6.87 10.61
CA LEU A 60 -0.74 6.11 11.27
C LEU A 60 -0.56 6.07 12.79
N VAL A 61 0.65 5.72 13.24
CA VAL A 61 0.97 5.65 14.68
C VAL A 61 0.85 7.02 15.34
N LYS A 62 1.36 8.08 14.69
CA LYS A 62 1.28 9.47 15.19
C LYS A 62 -0.17 9.94 15.36
N ASN A 63 -1.06 9.50 14.50
CA ASN A 63 -2.48 9.86 14.52
C ASN A 63 -3.36 8.86 15.29
N HIS A 64 -2.76 7.85 15.92
CA HIS A 64 -3.48 6.84 16.68
C HIS A 64 -4.20 7.50 17.86
N GLY A 65 -5.54 7.53 17.80
CA GLY A 65 -6.41 8.13 18.81
C GLY A 65 -6.81 9.59 18.56
N THR A 66 -6.20 10.30 17.60
CA THR A 66 -6.57 11.68 17.24
C THR A 66 -7.34 11.76 15.92
N THR A 67 -7.05 10.87 14.99
CA THR A 67 -7.75 10.77 13.70
C THR A 67 -8.40 9.38 13.59
N PRO A 68 -9.60 9.18 14.16
CA PRO A 68 -10.29 7.90 14.07
C PRO A 68 -10.61 7.57 12.61
N GLY A 69 -10.56 6.28 12.27
CA GLY A 69 -10.84 5.81 10.91
C GLY A 69 -9.68 5.95 9.91
N LEU A 70 -8.50 6.40 10.36
CA LEU A 70 -7.30 6.40 9.53
C LEU A 70 -6.77 4.96 9.34
N ARG A 71 -6.52 4.56 8.09
CA ARG A 71 -6.17 3.18 7.71
C ARG A 71 -4.95 3.16 6.77
N PHE A 72 -4.21 2.06 6.85
CA PHE A 72 -3.12 1.71 5.95
C PHE A 72 -3.67 1.10 4.66
N CYS A 73 -3.44 1.74 3.53
CA CYS A 73 -3.72 1.14 2.23
C CYS A 73 -2.46 0.49 1.65
N LEU A 74 -2.67 -0.69 1.07
CA LEU A 74 -1.67 -1.38 0.27
C LEU A 74 -2.26 -1.69 -1.10
N GLY A 75 -1.48 -1.49 -2.14
CA GLY A 75 -1.92 -1.76 -3.49
C GLY A 75 -0.83 -1.51 -4.51
N LEU A 76 -1.24 -1.20 -5.73
CA LEU A 76 -0.35 -0.99 -6.86
C LEU A 76 -0.44 0.45 -7.37
N GLN A 77 0.71 1.03 -7.69
CA GLN A 77 0.84 2.28 -8.44
C GLN A 77 1.36 1.95 -9.84
N GLN A 78 0.67 2.42 -10.88
CA GLN A 78 1.05 2.25 -12.28
C GLN A 78 1.33 3.61 -12.90
N ASP A 79 2.50 3.77 -13.51
CA ASP A 79 2.83 4.97 -14.27
C ASP A 79 1.90 5.12 -15.49
N THR A 80 1.41 6.33 -15.74
CA THR A 80 0.48 6.63 -16.84
C THR A 80 1.16 6.70 -18.21
N VAL A 81 2.48 6.88 -18.24
CA VAL A 81 3.32 6.92 -19.44
C VAL A 81 3.98 5.56 -19.67
N GLU A 82 4.64 5.01 -18.65
CA GLU A 82 5.28 3.70 -18.66
C GLU A 82 4.33 2.64 -18.08
N ILE A 83 3.26 2.30 -18.79
CA ILE A 83 2.16 1.46 -18.27
C ILE A 83 2.59 0.05 -17.80
N GLU A 84 3.71 -0.46 -18.27
CA GLU A 84 4.32 -1.70 -17.83
C GLU A 84 4.98 -1.61 -16.45
N LYS A 85 5.27 -0.38 -15.99
CA LYS A 85 5.86 -0.10 -14.69
C LYS A 85 4.77 -0.03 -13.64
N VAL A 86 4.48 -1.19 -13.07
CA VAL A 86 3.58 -1.34 -11.93
C VAL A 86 4.43 -1.67 -10.71
N VAL A 87 4.28 -0.89 -9.64
CA VAL A 87 4.99 -1.09 -8.38
C VAL A 87 4.01 -1.26 -7.24
N GLU A 88 4.37 -2.05 -6.24
CA GLU A 88 3.68 -2.05 -4.96
C GLU A 88 3.90 -0.70 -4.27
N HIS A 89 2.82 -0.17 -3.73
CA HIS A 89 2.82 1.12 -3.06
C HIS A 89 1.82 1.12 -1.90
N CYS A 90 2.02 2.05 -0.97
CA CYS A 90 1.13 2.22 0.17
C CYS A 90 0.78 3.70 0.36
N TRP A 91 -0.40 3.93 0.94
CA TRP A 91 -0.98 5.26 1.14
C TRP A 91 -1.97 5.21 2.31
N LEU A 92 -2.65 6.32 2.60
CA LEU A 92 -3.61 6.43 3.69
C LEU A 92 -5.04 6.39 3.18
N GLU A 93 -5.95 5.85 3.96
CA GLU A 93 -7.40 6.05 3.80
C GLU A 93 -8.00 6.65 5.06
N ARG A 94 -8.97 7.55 4.91
CA ARG A 94 -9.88 7.98 5.96
C ARG A 94 -11.29 8.06 5.40
N ASP A 95 -12.23 7.34 6.00
CA ASP A 95 -13.66 7.37 5.64
C ASP A 95 -13.95 7.13 4.14
N GLY A 96 -13.18 6.24 3.50
CA GLY A 96 -13.30 5.93 2.07
C GLY A 96 -12.62 6.93 1.12
N GLU A 97 -11.98 7.96 1.65
CA GLU A 97 -11.10 8.87 0.89
C GLU A 97 -9.64 8.44 1.02
N TYR A 98 -8.86 8.60 -0.05
CA TYR A 98 -7.48 8.12 -0.13
C TYR A 98 -6.49 9.29 -0.24
N PHE A 99 -5.33 9.17 0.40
CA PHE A 99 -4.33 10.24 0.49
C PHE A 99 -2.92 9.69 0.33
N ASP A 100 -2.14 10.27 -0.57
CA ASP A 100 -0.76 9.88 -0.86
C ASP A 100 0.16 11.11 -0.92
N SER A 101 1.41 10.94 -0.47
CA SER A 101 2.47 11.95 -0.51
C SER A 101 3.48 11.71 -1.64
N SER A 102 3.32 10.65 -2.43
CA SER A 102 4.18 10.32 -3.56
C SER A 102 4.24 11.47 -4.58
N PRO A 103 5.44 11.90 -4.99
CA PRO A 103 5.58 12.92 -6.04
C PRO A 103 5.06 12.45 -7.41
N GLU A 104 4.94 11.14 -7.60
CA GLU A 104 4.40 10.50 -8.81
C GLU A 104 2.86 10.51 -8.90
N LEU A 105 2.16 11.02 -7.86
CA LEU A 105 0.70 10.99 -7.73
C LEU A 105 -0.05 11.41 -9.00
N LYS A 106 0.32 12.55 -9.60
CA LYS A 106 -0.37 13.12 -10.77
C LYS A 106 -0.21 12.30 -12.06
N ASN A 107 0.80 11.46 -12.12
CA ASN A 107 1.15 10.67 -13.30
C ASN A 107 0.92 9.17 -13.06
N SER A 108 0.08 8.81 -12.09
CA SER A 108 -0.10 7.43 -11.65
C SER A 108 -1.56 7.01 -11.58
N ARG A 109 -1.83 5.74 -11.88
CA ARG A 109 -3.08 5.05 -11.56
C ARG A 109 -2.89 4.17 -10.34
N TYR A 110 -3.90 4.09 -9.49
CA TYR A 110 -3.82 3.37 -8.23
C TYR A 110 -4.83 2.25 -8.19
N PHE A 111 -4.38 1.08 -7.75
CA PHE A 111 -5.21 -0.12 -7.59
C PHE A 111 -5.08 -0.63 -6.16
N LEU A 112 -6.10 -0.34 -5.34
CA LEU A 112 -6.17 -0.77 -3.95
C LEU A 112 -6.32 -2.29 -3.88
N PHE A 113 -5.46 -2.95 -3.09
CA PHE A 113 -5.59 -4.37 -2.76
C PHE A 113 -6.28 -4.57 -1.41
N CYS A 114 -5.84 -3.85 -0.37
CA CYS A 114 -6.48 -3.88 0.94
C CYS A 114 -6.30 -2.57 1.69
N SER A 115 -7.21 -2.34 2.64
CA SER A 115 -7.13 -1.26 3.62
C SER A 115 -7.26 -1.86 5.03
N LEU A 116 -6.29 -1.57 5.89
CA LEU A 116 -6.15 -2.17 7.21
C LEU A 116 -6.11 -1.07 8.29
N ALA A 117 -6.87 -1.26 9.37
CA ALA A 117 -6.65 -0.48 10.59
C ALA A 117 -5.27 -0.82 11.18
N LEU A 118 -4.74 0.10 12.00
CA LEU A 118 -3.44 -0.10 12.64
C LEU A 118 -3.43 -1.39 13.48
N GLU A 119 -4.51 -1.66 14.21
CA GLU A 119 -4.65 -2.87 15.03
C GLU A 119 -4.68 -4.15 14.21
N GLU A 120 -5.31 -4.13 13.03
CA GLU A 120 -5.33 -5.27 12.11
C GLU A 120 -3.93 -5.55 11.57
N LEU A 121 -3.22 -4.50 11.15
CA LEU A 121 -1.85 -4.60 10.66
C LEU A 121 -0.90 -5.15 11.74
N LEU A 122 -0.94 -4.57 12.95
CA LEU A 122 -0.14 -5.02 14.08
C LEU A 122 -0.48 -6.45 14.48
N GLY A 123 -1.77 -6.82 14.44
CA GLY A 123 -2.24 -8.17 14.70
C GLY A 123 -1.66 -9.20 13.72
N ILE A 124 -1.61 -8.87 12.42
CA ILE A 124 -0.95 -9.70 11.40
C ILE A 124 0.55 -9.81 11.69
N MET A 125 1.22 -8.69 11.95
CA MET A 125 2.66 -8.70 12.20
C MET A 125 3.04 -9.55 13.41
N VAL A 126 2.32 -9.39 14.53
CA VAL A 126 2.55 -10.19 15.74
C VAL A 126 2.17 -11.66 15.52
N GLY A 127 1.03 -11.93 14.88
CA GLY A 127 0.52 -13.29 14.69
C GLY A 127 1.40 -14.15 13.78
N TYR A 128 2.14 -13.54 12.87
CA TYR A 128 3.03 -14.22 11.93
C TYR A 128 4.52 -13.90 12.13
N GLU A 129 4.88 -13.31 13.28
CA GLU A 129 6.26 -12.97 13.66
C GLU A 129 7.00 -12.16 12.58
N LEU A 130 6.35 -11.12 12.05
CA LEU A 130 6.90 -10.25 11.00
C LEU A 130 7.58 -9.01 11.60
N ASP A 131 8.84 -8.80 11.22
CA ASP A 131 9.62 -7.61 11.63
C ASP A 131 9.23 -6.33 10.87
N HIS A 132 8.56 -6.47 9.73
CA HIS A 132 8.17 -5.38 8.84
C HIS A 132 6.72 -5.54 8.37
N PRO A 133 6.03 -4.43 8.00
CA PRO A 133 4.72 -4.50 7.36
C PRO A 133 4.75 -5.46 6.15
N PRO A 134 3.77 -6.37 6.03
CA PRO A 134 3.75 -7.34 4.94
C PRO A 134 3.42 -6.67 3.60
N ASN A 135 4.11 -7.11 2.54
CA ASN A 135 3.76 -6.80 1.16
C ASN A 135 2.57 -7.66 0.67
N ILE A 136 2.05 -7.37 -0.52
CA ILE A 136 0.89 -8.05 -1.12
C ILE A 136 1.18 -9.56 -1.26
N SER A 137 2.38 -9.91 -1.73
CA SER A 137 2.79 -11.31 -1.91
C SER A 137 2.70 -12.08 -0.59
N LYS A 138 3.23 -11.49 0.49
CA LYS A 138 3.20 -12.08 1.83
C LYS A 138 1.77 -12.20 2.35
N LEU A 139 0.93 -11.18 2.20
CA LEU A 139 -0.48 -11.26 2.61
C LEU A 139 -1.24 -12.37 1.89
N LEU A 140 -1.00 -12.56 0.60
CA LEU A 140 -1.61 -13.66 -0.17
C LEU A 140 -1.12 -15.03 0.31
N GLU A 141 0.18 -15.19 0.57
CA GLU A 141 0.73 -16.42 1.15
C GLU A 141 0.07 -16.76 2.48
N LEU A 142 -0.06 -15.78 3.37
CA LEU A 142 -0.66 -15.97 4.69
C LEU A 142 -2.14 -16.33 4.59
N ARG A 143 -2.89 -15.70 3.67
CA ARG A 143 -4.30 -16.04 3.44
C ARG A 143 -4.48 -17.50 3.01
N ASN A 144 -3.61 -18.00 2.14
CA ASN A 144 -3.67 -19.37 1.63
C ASN A 144 -3.24 -20.43 2.67
N GLN A 145 -2.69 -20.05 3.83
CA GLN A 145 -2.36 -20.98 4.91
C GLN A 145 -3.55 -21.26 5.83
N VAL A 146 -4.60 -20.45 5.74
CA VAL A 146 -5.82 -20.54 6.58
C VAL A 146 -6.93 -21.34 5.88
N GLU A 147 -6.81 -21.58 4.56
CA GLU A 147 -7.70 -22.41 3.75
C GLU A 147 -7.21 -23.87 3.65
#